data_AF-A0A7J5YE90-F1
#
_entry.id   AF-A0A7J5YE90-F1
#
_cell.length_a   1.000
_cell.length_b   1.000
_cell.length_c   1.000
_cell.angle_alpha   90.00
_cell.angle_beta   90.00
_cell.angle_gamma   90.00
#
_symmetry.space_group_name_H-M   'P 1'
#
loop_
_entity.id
_entity.type
_entity.pdbx_description
1 polymer ?
#
loop_
_entity_poly.entity_id
_entity_poly.type
_entity_poly.pdbx_seq_one_letter_code
_entity_poly.pdbx_strand_id
1 'polypeptide(L)'
;MLKLKEVVDKQRDELRAKVQEITTISKEAEALQEQLERFMKMNAELRHKQNVLQAQLKSVVERKADMEADLKEKTKEIENLQTQLDRTNSNGPSSRNQTASESKKQSTVEQKDPDPPCFTKKEVRDILFERNELKTNLFLVQEELNYYQREILNEDRCPGFLLEAVSSAIKKRRKLIKAKMLGIPANDCSSSDEEERSSLFGQTEVDGADVDDTEKPTESRIRNLFGFLTRSGNGRSPTHISSSASSWEIIGDSEAGEKTGQQ
;
A
#
# COMPACT_ATOMS: atom_id res chain seq x y z
N MET A 1 37.08 -68.86 -25.08
CA MET A 1 37.90 -68.10 -24.12
C MET A 1 38.34 -66.74 -24.67
N LEU A 2 38.91 -66.63 -25.87
CA LEU A 2 39.39 -65.35 -26.42
C LEU A 2 38.29 -64.28 -26.63
N LYS A 3 37.15 -64.63 -27.23
CA LYS A 3 36.03 -63.69 -27.46
C LYS A 3 35.45 -63.08 -26.17
N LEU A 4 35.38 -63.87 -25.10
CA LEU A 4 34.89 -63.38 -23.80
C LEU A 4 35.87 -62.38 -23.19
N LYS A 5 37.18 -62.64 -23.31
CA LYS A 5 38.22 -61.72 -22.87
C LYS A 5 38.13 -60.38 -23.60
N GLU A 6 37.95 -60.39 -24.92
CA GLU A 6 37.77 -59.16 -25.72
C GLU A 6 36.57 -58.33 -25.27
N VAL A 7 35.42 -58.98 -25.01
CA VAL A 7 34.22 -58.29 -24.50
C VAL A 7 34.47 -57.70 -23.11
N VAL A 8 35.12 -58.45 -22.21
CA VAL A 8 35.46 -57.98 -20.86
C VAL A 8 36.45 -56.81 -20.91
N ASP A 9 37.46 -56.87 -21.77
CA ASP A 9 38.43 -55.78 -21.92
C ASP A 9 37.75 -54.52 -22.50
N LYS A 10 36.85 -54.69 -23.48
CA LYS A 10 36.04 -53.58 -24.00
C LYS A 10 35.14 -52.96 -22.92
N GLN A 11 34.47 -53.78 -22.11
CA GLN A 11 33.64 -53.29 -21.00
C GLN A 11 34.47 -52.54 -19.95
N ARG A 12 35.71 -52.96 -19.68
CA ARG A 12 36.63 -52.24 -18.78
C ARG A 12 37.04 -50.89 -19.34
N ASP A 13 37.27 -50.81 -20.64
CA ASP A 13 37.60 -49.55 -21.31
C ASP A 13 36.40 -48.61 -21.33
N GLU A 14 35.21 -49.13 -21.63
CA GLU A 14 33.95 -48.38 -21.53
C GLU A 14 33.71 -47.88 -20.10
N LEU A 15 33.93 -48.72 -19.08
CA LEU A 15 33.81 -48.32 -17.68
C LEU A 15 34.80 -47.21 -17.32
N ARG A 16 36.06 -47.32 -17.77
CA ARG A 16 37.08 -46.27 -17.56
C ARG A 16 36.70 -44.95 -18.23
N ALA A 17 36.21 -45.00 -19.47
CA ALA A 17 35.73 -43.83 -20.17
C ALA A 17 34.54 -43.17 -19.45
N LYS A 18 33.57 -43.98 -18.98
CA LYS A 18 32.43 -43.47 -18.22
C LYS A 18 32.83 -42.86 -16.88
N VAL A 19 33.82 -43.41 -16.18
CA VAL A 19 34.36 -42.82 -14.95
C VAL A 19 35.01 -41.46 -15.21
N GLN A 20 35.73 -41.31 -16.32
CA GLN A 20 36.32 -40.02 -16.72
C GLN A 20 35.25 -38.99 -17.09
N GLU A 21 34.20 -39.42 -17.80
CA GLU A 21 33.04 -38.59 -18.14
C GLU A 21 32.34 -38.08 -16.87
N ILE A 22 32.03 -38.98 -15.93
CA ILE A 22 31.44 -38.62 -14.62
C ILE A 22 32.33 -37.62 -13.89
N THR A 23 33.64 -37.86 -13.84
CA THR A 23 34.59 -36.96 -13.17
C THR A 23 34.59 -35.56 -13.80
N THR A 24 34.46 -35.48 -15.12
CA THR A 24 34.41 -34.21 -15.85
C THR A 24 33.11 -33.47 -15.53
N ILE A 25 31.98 -34.15 -15.62
CA ILE A 25 30.66 -33.59 -15.30
C ILE A 25 30.60 -33.15 -13.83
N SER A 26 31.18 -33.90 -12.89
CA SER A 26 31.23 -33.51 -11.48
C SER A 26 32.00 -32.19 -11.29
N LYS A 27 33.12 -31.99 -11.98
CA LYS A 27 33.86 -30.72 -11.93
C LYS A 27 33.08 -29.56 -12.53
N GLU A 28 32.36 -29.78 -13.61
CA GLU A 28 31.48 -28.78 -14.21
C GLU A 28 30.34 -28.41 -13.25
N ALA A 29 29.75 -29.39 -12.57
CA ALA A 29 28.71 -29.17 -11.57
C ALA A 29 29.24 -28.35 -10.37
N GLU A 30 30.44 -28.67 -9.87
CA GLU A 30 31.11 -27.91 -8.81
C GLU A 30 31.38 -26.45 -9.24
N ALA A 31 31.87 -26.23 -10.46
CA ALA A 31 32.13 -24.89 -10.99
C ALA A 31 30.83 -24.06 -11.13
N LEU A 32 29.74 -24.68 -11.60
CA LEU A 32 28.43 -24.03 -11.67
C LEU A 32 27.88 -23.71 -10.27
N GLN A 33 28.13 -24.58 -9.29
CA GLN A 33 27.72 -24.34 -7.91
C GLN A 33 28.46 -23.13 -7.30
N GLU A 34 29.76 -22.99 -7.55
CA GLU A 34 30.51 -21.79 -7.13
C GLU A 34 29.99 -20.52 -7.81
N GLN A 35 29.64 -20.59 -9.11
CA GLN A 35 29.07 -19.46 -9.82
C GLN A 35 27.73 -19.02 -9.23
N LEU A 36 26.87 -19.98 -8.87
CA LEU A 36 25.61 -19.72 -8.20
C LEU A 36 25.83 -19.06 -6.84
N GLU A 37 26.78 -19.53 -6.04
CA GLU A 37 27.10 -18.94 -4.74
C GLU A 37 27.56 -17.48 -4.89
N ARG A 38 28.46 -17.20 -5.85
CA ARG A 38 28.89 -15.83 -6.18
C ARG A 38 27.71 -14.94 -6.59
N PHE A 39 26.79 -15.46 -7.40
CA PHE A 39 25.59 -14.73 -7.81
C PHE A 39 24.65 -14.46 -6.62
N MET A 40 24.45 -15.44 -5.75
CA MET A 40 23.63 -15.29 -4.53
C MET A 40 24.20 -14.23 -3.60
N LYS A 41 25.53 -14.19 -3.42
CA LYS A 41 26.20 -13.15 -2.64
C LYS A 41 26.00 -11.76 -3.25
N MET A 42 26.25 -11.62 -4.56
CA MET A 42 26.03 -10.35 -5.26
C MET A 42 24.56 -9.90 -5.20
N ASN A 43 23.62 -10.83 -5.30
CA ASN A 43 22.19 -10.55 -5.20
C ASN A 43 21.82 -10.03 -3.80
N ALA A 44 22.36 -10.64 -2.74
CA ALA A 44 22.17 -10.18 -1.37
C ALA A 44 22.75 -8.76 -1.16
N GLU A 45 23.93 -8.48 -1.71
CA GLU A 45 24.55 -7.14 -1.67
C GLU A 45 23.71 -6.09 -2.41
N LEU A 46 23.16 -6.42 -3.59
CA LEU A 46 22.27 -5.53 -4.34
C LEU A 46 20.98 -5.24 -3.57
N ARG A 47 20.35 -6.26 -2.96
CA ARG A 47 19.19 -6.07 -2.10
C ARG A 47 19.50 -5.18 -0.90
N HIS A 48 20.66 -5.36 -0.27
CA HIS A 48 21.10 -4.50 0.82
C HIS A 48 21.27 -3.05 0.37
N LYS A 49 21.96 -2.81 -0.76
CA LYS A 49 22.11 -1.46 -1.35
C LYS A 49 20.77 -0.82 -1.67
N GLN A 50 19.83 -1.59 -2.25
CA GLN A 50 18.48 -1.13 -2.53
C GLN A 50 17.75 -0.70 -1.25
N ASN A 51 17.84 -1.48 -0.18
CA ASN A 51 17.22 -1.14 1.11
C ASN A 51 17.80 0.15 1.71
N VAL A 52 19.13 0.32 1.66
CA VAL A 52 19.80 1.54 2.14
C VAL A 52 19.35 2.76 1.33
N LEU A 53 19.36 2.68 0.00
CA LEU A 53 18.91 3.77 -0.87
C LEU A 53 17.43 4.09 -0.66
N GLN A 54 16.59 3.07 -0.48
CA GLN A 54 15.17 3.26 -0.19
C GLN A 54 14.96 3.95 1.17
N ALA A 55 15.73 3.60 2.20
CA ALA A 55 15.68 4.25 3.51
C ALA A 55 16.15 5.72 3.43
N GLN A 56 17.22 5.99 2.68
CA GLN A 56 17.71 7.35 2.43
C GLN A 56 16.66 8.18 1.69
N LEU A 57 16.04 7.63 0.64
CA LEU A 57 14.98 8.30 -0.12
C LEU A 57 13.80 8.66 0.78
N LYS A 58 13.32 7.71 1.60
CA LYS A 58 12.24 7.96 2.57
C LYS A 58 12.60 9.10 3.54
N SER A 59 13.79 9.06 4.13
CA SER A 59 14.25 10.10 5.04
C SER A 59 14.35 11.48 4.38
N VAL A 60 14.80 11.55 3.13
CA VAL A 60 14.86 12.82 2.37
C VAL A 60 13.46 13.35 2.09
N VAL A 61 12.52 12.48 1.70
CA VAL A 61 11.13 12.86 1.44
C VAL A 61 10.46 13.38 2.71
N GLU A 62 10.64 12.70 3.85
CA GLU A 62 10.12 13.14 5.16
C GLU A 62 10.68 14.51 5.55
N ARG A 63 12.01 14.70 5.48
CA ARG A 63 12.64 16.00 5.77
C ARG A 63 12.15 17.11 4.84
N LYS A 64 11.95 16.82 3.55
CA LYS A 64 11.39 17.80 2.59
C LYS A 64 9.96 18.19 2.98
N ALA A 65 9.11 17.21 3.31
CA ALA A 65 7.74 17.45 3.72
C ALA A 65 7.67 18.28 5.01
N ASP A 66 8.58 18.02 5.97
CA ASP A 66 8.69 18.81 7.20
C ASP A 66 9.05 20.27 6.92
N MET A 67 10.10 20.51 6.12
CA MET A 67 10.51 21.86 5.72
C MET A 67 9.42 22.61 4.95
N GLU A 68 8.68 21.92 4.06
CA GLU A 68 7.59 22.53 3.31
C GLU A 68 6.42 22.93 4.23
N ALA A 69 6.11 22.12 5.24
CA ALA A 69 5.10 22.45 6.22
C ALA A 69 5.51 23.65 7.09
N ASP A 70 6.78 23.71 7.52
CA ASP A 70 7.31 24.81 8.33
C ASP A 70 7.33 26.13 7.51
N LEU A 71 7.68 26.07 6.22
CA LEU A 71 7.57 27.22 5.31
C LEU A 71 6.12 27.70 5.15
N LYS A 72 5.15 26.79 5.03
CA LYS A 72 3.73 27.14 4.97
C LYS A 72 3.25 27.79 6.26
N GLU A 73 3.67 27.30 7.42
CA GLU A 73 3.35 27.90 8.72
C GLU A 73 3.92 29.32 8.84
N LYS A 74 5.19 29.51 8.49
CA LYS A 74 5.84 30.83 8.49
C LYS A 74 5.19 31.80 7.51
N THR A 75 4.79 31.33 6.34
CA THR A 75 4.07 32.15 5.35
C THR A 75 2.73 32.64 5.90
N LYS A 76 1.97 31.78 6.57
CA LYS A 76 0.71 32.17 7.24
C LYS A 76 0.94 33.14 8.39
N GLU A 77 2.01 32.97 9.16
CA GLU A 77 2.38 33.90 10.23
C GLU A 77 2.72 35.29 9.67
N ILE A 78 3.48 35.36 8.57
CA ILE A 78 3.79 36.61 7.86
C ILE A 78 2.51 37.28 7.36
N GLU A 79 1.61 36.54 6.73
CA GLU A 79 0.32 37.06 6.24
C GLU A 79 -0.55 37.60 7.40
N ASN A 80 -0.59 36.89 8.52
CA ASN A 80 -1.30 37.33 9.72
C ASN A 80 -0.67 38.60 10.34
N LEU A 81 0.66 38.75 10.30
CA LEU A 81 1.33 39.97 10.76
C LEU A 81 1.12 41.14 9.80
N GLN A 82 1.14 40.90 8.48
CA GLN A 82 0.84 41.91 7.46
C GLN A 82 -0.58 42.46 7.62
N THR A 83 -1.58 41.57 7.76
CA THR A 83 -2.96 41.99 7.99
C THR A 83 -3.15 42.77 9.29
N GLN A 84 -2.42 42.42 10.37
CA GLN A 84 -2.41 43.22 11.59
C GLN A 84 -1.75 44.59 11.38
N LEU A 85 -0.64 44.65 10.65
CA LEU A 85 0.03 45.91 10.32
C LEU A 85 -0.89 46.82 9.51
N ASP A 86 -1.53 46.31 8.46
CA ASP A 86 -2.50 47.07 7.65
C ASP A 86 -3.67 47.59 8.48
N ARG A 87 -4.21 46.77 9.40
CA ARG A 87 -5.26 47.18 10.36
C ARG A 87 -4.79 48.27 11.32
N THR A 88 -3.53 48.26 11.74
CA THR A 88 -2.98 49.32 12.62
C THR A 88 -2.64 50.59 11.85
N ASN A 89 -2.16 50.46 10.61
CA ASN A 89 -1.81 51.60 9.74
C ASN A 89 -3.06 52.33 9.23
N SER A 90 -4.16 51.61 8.99
CA SER A 90 -5.48 52.23 8.74
C SER A 90 -6.06 52.96 9.96
N ASN A 91 -5.55 52.66 11.17
CA ASN A 91 -6.02 53.21 12.44
C ASN A 91 -5.01 54.21 13.08
N GLY A 92 -3.98 54.65 12.35
CA GLY A 92 -3.00 55.69 12.76
C GLY A 92 -3.37 57.12 12.29
N PRO A 93 -2.87 58.18 12.93
CA PRO A 93 -3.65 59.36 13.29
C PRO A 93 -3.85 60.34 12.12
N SER A 94 -5.01 60.28 11.48
CA SER A 94 -5.53 61.44 10.75
C SER A 94 -7.00 61.66 11.07
N SER A 95 -7.28 62.89 11.49
CA SER A 95 -8.59 63.47 11.78
C SER A 95 -9.26 63.05 13.09
N ARG A 96 -8.71 63.61 14.17
CA ARG A 96 -9.55 64.18 15.22
C ARG A 96 -10.46 65.23 14.59
N ASN A 97 -11.69 64.86 14.23
CA ASN A 97 -12.86 65.74 14.14
C ASN A 97 -14.11 64.89 13.98
N GLN A 98 -15.06 65.06 14.93
CA GLN A 98 -16.51 65.20 14.74
C GLN A 98 -17.15 64.27 13.68
N THR A 99 -18.13 63.41 13.95
CA THR A 99 -19.33 63.58 14.77
C THR A 99 -20.10 62.26 14.72
N ALA A 100 -20.97 62.04 15.70
CA ALA A 100 -21.95 60.97 15.77
C ALA A 100 -22.64 60.69 14.42
N SER A 101 -22.73 59.41 14.05
CA SER A 101 -23.77 58.85 13.18
C SER A 101 -23.70 57.33 13.26
N GLU A 102 -24.63 56.75 14.01
CA GLU A 102 -25.04 55.35 13.85
C GLU A 102 -25.40 55.11 12.39
N SER A 103 -24.81 54.09 11.75
CA SER A 103 -25.37 53.44 10.56
C SER A 103 -24.55 52.20 10.19
N LYS A 104 -25.25 51.08 10.11
CA LYS A 104 -24.91 49.90 9.29
C LYS A 104 -23.57 49.21 9.56
N LYS A 105 -23.66 48.20 10.44
CA LYS A 105 -22.92 46.94 10.27
C LYS A 105 -23.24 46.37 8.88
N GLN A 106 -22.39 46.63 7.90
CA GLN A 106 -22.43 45.95 6.61
C GLN A 106 -21.01 45.57 6.18
N SER A 107 -20.82 44.26 6.07
CA SER A 107 -19.93 43.60 5.12
C SER A 107 -18.46 44.02 5.11
N THR A 108 -17.67 43.33 5.93
CA THR A 108 -16.41 42.77 5.44
C THR A 108 -16.56 41.27 5.47
N VAL A 109 -16.75 40.70 4.28
CA VAL A 109 -16.61 39.29 3.99
C VAL A 109 -15.18 38.91 4.35
N GLU A 110 -14.94 38.49 5.60
CA GLU A 110 -13.83 37.56 5.87
C GLU A 110 -14.23 36.28 5.14
N GLN A 111 -13.83 36.17 3.87
CA GLN A 111 -13.70 34.90 3.16
C GLN A 111 -12.53 34.15 3.81
N LYS A 112 -12.70 33.80 5.09
CA LYS A 112 -11.85 32.88 5.81
C LYS A 112 -12.13 31.53 5.19
N ASP A 113 -11.07 30.88 4.71
CA ASP A 113 -11.12 29.55 4.13
C ASP A 113 -12.14 28.66 4.86
N PRO A 114 -13.16 28.13 4.17
CA PRO A 114 -14.04 27.16 4.77
C PRO A 114 -13.20 25.90 5.02
N ASP A 115 -13.05 25.57 6.30
CA ASP A 115 -12.35 24.41 6.87
C ASP A 115 -10.87 24.64 7.25
N PRO A 116 -10.60 25.29 8.41
CA PRO A 116 -9.32 25.10 9.06
C PRO A 116 -9.03 23.60 9.24
N PRO A 117 -7.77 23.14 9.06
CA PRO A 117 -7.43 21.74 9.23
C PRO A 117 -7.84 21.27 10.63
N CYS A 118 -8.68 20.22 10.67
CA CYS A 118 -9.25 19.66 11.89
C CYS A 118 -8.23 18.99 12.81
N PHE A 119 -6.99 18.79 12.34
CA PHE A 119 -5.88 18.25 13.11
C PHE A 119 -4.63 19.10 12.91
N THR A 120 -3.88 19.27 14.00
CA THR A 120 -2.54 19.84 14.01
C THR A 120 -1.52 18.86 13.42
N LYS A 121 -0.40 19.36 12.90
CA LYS A 121 0.71 18.53 12.36
C LYS A 121 1.20 17.49 13.39
N LYS A 122 1.20 17.85 14.68
CA LYS A 122 1.57 16.94 15.77
C LYS A 122 0.55 15.81 15.92
N GLU A 123 -0.74 16.12 15.97
CA GLU A 123 -1.80 15.11 16.08
C GLU A 123 -1.79 14.15 14.89
N VAL A 124 -1.52 14.62 13.67
CA VAL A 124 -1.40 13.73 12.50
C VAL A 124 -0.22 12.76 12.65
N ARG A 125 0.93 13.22 13.19
CA ARG A 125 2.06 12.32 13.48
C ARG A 125 1.69 11.30 14.55
N ASP A 126 1.09 11.75 15.65
CA ASP A 126 0.71 10.89 16.77
C ASP A 126 -0.30 9.81 16.31
N ILE A 127 -1.33 10.19 15.55
CA ILE A 127 -2.30 9.25 14.95
C ILE A 127 -1.61 8.23 14.03
N LEU A 128 -0.63 8.66 13.22
CA LEU A 128 0.10 7.75 12.34
C LEU A 128 0.98 6.76 13.12
N PHE A 129 1.62 7.21 14.20
CA PHE A 129 2.39 6.35 15.10
C PHE A 129 1.50 5.32 15.77
N GLU A 130 0.39 5.75 16.40
CA GLU A 130 -0.58 4.86 17.04
C GLU A 130 -1.16 3.85 16.04
N ARG A 131 -1.50 4.29 14.82
CA ARG A 131 -1.98 3.40 13.76
C ARG A 131 -0.94 2.34 13.38
N ASN A 132 0.34 2.72 13.28
CA ASN A 132 1.41 1.78 12.95
C ASN A 132 1.64 0.77 14.09
N GLU A 133 1.56 1.21 15.35
CA GLU A 133 1.65 0.33 16.51
C GLU A 133 0.49 -0.66 16.54
N LEU A 134 -0.76 -0.18 16.39
CA LEU A 134 -1.94 -1.03 16.31
C LEU A 134 -1.87 -2.03 15.16
N LYS A 135 -1.27 -1.65 14.02
CA LYS A 135 -1.05 -2.56 12.89
C LYS A 135 -0.09 -3.69 13.25
N THR A 136 1.00 -3.38 13.95
CA THR A 136 1.96 -4.38 14.44
C THR A 136 1.31 -5.30 15.47
N ASN A 137 0.60 -4.74 16.45
CA ASN A 137 -0.11 -5.52 17.46
C ASN A 137 -1.18 -6.44 16.84
N LEU A 138 -1.93 -5.95 15.84
CA LEU A 138 -2.90 -6.75 15.10
C LEU A 138 -2.23 -7.93 14.37
N PHE A 139 -1.06 -7.69 13.77
CA PHE A 139 -0.29 -8.75 13.11
C PHE A 139 0.15 -9.84 14.11
N LEU A 140 0.71 -9.45 15.25
CA LEU A 140 1.13 -10.38 16.30
C LEU A 140 -0.04 -11.21 16.85
N VAL A 141 -1.16 -10.56 17.18
CA VAL A 141 -2.37 -11.26 17.67
C VAL A 141 -2.92 -12.22 16.60
N GLN A 142 -2.85 -11.85 15.32
CA GLN A 142 -3.28 -12.74 14.24
C GLN A 142 -2.36 -13.98 14.12
N GLU A 143 -1.07 -13.82 14.34
CA GLU A 143 -0.11 -14.92 14.41
C GLU A 143 -0.37 -15.84 15.61
N GLU A 144 -0.61 -15.28 16.80
CA GLU A 144 -0.99 -16.03 18.00
C GLU A 144 -2.27 -16.83 17.79
N LEU A 145 -3.31 -16.21 17.21
CA LEU A 145 -4.56 -16.91 16.88
C LEU A 145 -4.31 -18.08 15.92
N ASN A 146 -3.49 -17.88 14.89
CA ASN A 146 -3.12 -18.94 13.95
C ASN A 146 -2.28 -20.03 14.62
N TYR A 147 -1.44 -19.69 15.61
CA TYR A 147 -0.71 -20.65 16.41
C TYR A 147 -1.67 -21.54 17.21
N TYR A 148 -2.58 -20.95 17.99
CA TYR A 148 -3.55 -21.74 18.77
C TYR A 148 -4.49 -22.58 17.89
N GLN A 149 -4.92 -22.07 16.73
CA GLN A 149 -5.71 -22.85 15.78
C GLN A 149 -4.98 -24.10 15.30
N ARG A 150 -3.68 -23.99 14.99
CA ARG A 150 -2.85 -25.14 14.63
C ARG A 150 -2.64 -26.07 15.81
N GLU A 151 -2.39 -25.53 17.00
CA GLU A 151 -2.17 -26.33 18.21
C GLU A 151 -3.39 -27.19 18.58
N ILE A 152 -4.60 -26.64 18.45
CA ILE A 152 -5.87 -27.37 18.69
C ILE A 152 -6.02 -28.55 17.72
N LEU A 153 -5.55 -28.41 16.47
CA LEU A 153 -5.60 -29.48 15.47
C LEU A 153 -4.49 -30.51 15.68
N ASN A 154 -3.29 -30.08 16.05
CA ASN A 154 -2.13 -30.96 16.25
C ASN A 154 -2.34 -31.95 17.41
N GLU A 155 -3.09 -31.55 18.44
CA GLU A 155 -3.40 -32.41 19.59
C GLU A 155 -4.66 -33.29 19.39
N ASP A 156 -5.24 -33.34 18.18
CA ASP A 156 -6.48 -34.08 17.83
C ASP A 156 -7.67 -33.82 18.78
N ARG A 157 -7.63 -32.75 19.57
CA ARG A 157 -8.65 -32.43 20.58
C ARG A 157 -10.00 -32.08 19.93
N CYS A 158 -9.98 -31.65 18.67
CA CYS A 158 -11.16 -31.20 17.95
C CYS A 158 -11.04 -31.46 16.44
N PRO A 159 -12.03 -32.12 15.81
CA PRO A 159 -12.13 -32.24 14.36
C PRO A 159 -12.10 -30.89 13.63
N GLY A 160 -11.37 -30.82 12.51
CA GLY A 160 -11.18 -29.57 11.76
C GLY A 160 -12.45 -28.87 11.29
N PHE A 161 -13.51 -29.62 10.96
CA PHE A 161 -14.79 -29.04 10.55
C PHE A 161 -15.48 -28.26 11.68
N LEU A 162 -15.30 -28.69 12.94
CA LEU A 162 -15.82 -27.97 14.11
C LEU A 162 -15.01 -26.70 14.36
N LEU A 163 -13.69 -26.74 14.19
CA LEU A 163 -12.84 -25.54 14.30
C LEU A 163 -13.18 -24.50 13.23
N GLU A 164 -13.52 -24.94 12.01
CA GLU A 164 -13.96 -24.06 10.93
C GLU A 164 -15.34 -23.46 11.21
N ALA A 165 -16.27 -24.24 11.76
CA ALA A 165 -17.58 -23.74 12.21
C ALA A 165 -17.44 -22.71 13.34
N VAL A 166 -16.58 -22.97 14.33
CA VAL A 166 -16.28 -22.03 15.43
C VAL A 166 -15.62 -20.76 14.89
N SER A 167 -14.64 -20.90 13.99
CA SER A 167 -13.97 -19.75 13.35
C SER A 167 -14.96 -18.90 12.55
N SER A 168 -15.90 -19.54 11.85
CA SER A 168 -16.98 -18.86 11.13
C SER A 168 -17.93 -18.12 12.08
N ALA A 169 -18.33 -18.75 13.18
CA ALA A 169 -19.14 -18.11 14.21
C ALA A 169 -18.42 -16.91 14.87
N ILE A 170 -17.12 -17.04 15.16
CA ILE A 170 -16.27 -15.95 15.66
C ILE A 170 -16.19 -14.81 14.65
N LYS A 171 -15.98 -15.09 13.35
CA LYS A 171 -15.94 -14.07 12.30
C LYS A 171 -17.27 -13.32 12.20
N LYS A 172 -18.41 -14.02 12.25
CA LYS A 172 -19.77 -13.42 12.27
C LYS A 172 -19.95 -12.50 13.50
N ARG A 173 -19.62 -12.99 14.70
CA ARG A 173 -19.66 -12.19 15.95
C ARG A 173 -18.73 -10.97 15.88
N ARG A 174 -17.50 -11.15 15.39
CA ARG A 174 -16.50 -10.08 15.22
C ARG A 174 -17.01 -8.98 14.29
N LYS A 175 -17.67 -9.33 13.17
CA LYS A 175 -18.26 -8.35 12.24
C LYS A 175 -19.31 -7.48 12.94
N LEU A 176 -20.21 -8.11 13.70
CA LEU A 176 -21.23 -7.41 14.48
C LEU A 176 -20.63 -6.49 15.56
N ILE A 177 -19.64 -6.98 16.31
CA ILE A 177 -18.95 -6.20 17.34
C ILE A 177 -18.21 -5.02 16.71
N LYS A 178 -17.48 -5.25 15.61
CA LYS A 178 -16.75 -4.20 14.88
C LYS A 178 -17.69 -3.11 14.36
N ALA A 179 -18.82 -3.48 13.77
CA ALA A 179 -19.80 -2.52 13.28
C ALA A 179 -20.35 -1.64 14.42
N LYS A 180 -20.72 -2.27 15.55
CA LYS A 180 -21.16 -1.56 16.76
C LYS A 180 -20.09 -0.62 17.31
N MET A 181 -18.83 -1.07 17.36
CA MET A 181 -17.71 -0.25 17.83
C MET A 181 -17.39 0.94 16.92
N LEU A 182 -17.65 0.82 15.62
CA LEU A 182 -17.37 1.86 14.62
C LEU A 182 -18.59 2.74 14.32
N GLY A 183 -19.73 2.52 14.98
CA GLY A 183 -20.96 3.29 14.75
C GLY A 183 -21.62 3.06 13.39
N ILE A 184 -21.34 1.93 12.73
CA ILE A 184 -21.92 1.59 11.42
C ILE A 184 -23.30 0.93 11.66
N PRO A 185 -24.38 1.42 11.00
CA PRO A 185 -25.72 0.86 11.19
C PRO A 185 -25.79 -0.60 10.72
N ALA A 186 -26.55 -1.42 11.44
CA ALA A 186 -26.60 -2.87 11.22
C ALA A 186 -27.11 -3.29 9.83
N ASN A 187 -27.87 -2.43 9.17
CA ASN A 187 -28.46 -2.68 7.85
C ASN A 187 -27.38 -2.86 6.75
N ASP A 188 -26.22 -2.19 6.89
CA ASP A 188 -25.13 -2.25 5.91
C ASP A 188 -24.18 -3.45 6.13
N CYS A 189 -24.39 -4.25 7.17
CA CYS A 189 -23.47 -5.33 7.56
C CYS A 189 -23.89 -6.74 7.09
N SER A 190 -25.12 -6.93 6.64
CA SER A 190 -25.68 -8.27 6.40
C SER A 190 -25.57 -8.76 4.94
N SER A 191 -25.20 -7.90 3.99
CA SER A 191 -25.49 -8.14 2.56
C SER A 191 -24.42 -8.90 1.75
N SER A 192 -23.25 -9.27 2.28
CA SER A 192 -22.10 -9.55 1.37
C SER A 192 -21.43 -10.93 1.45
N ASP A 193 -21.84 -11.88 2.28
CA ASP A 193 -21.06 -13.14 2.42
C ASP A 193 -21.87 -14.44 2.55
N GLU A 194 -23.20 -14.43 2.42
CA GLU A 194 -24.01 -15.66 2.58
C GLU A 194 -24.57 -16.21 1.26
N GLU A 195 -24.34 -15.59 0.10
CA GLU A 195 -24.97 -16.03 -1.16
C GLU A 195 -24.06 -16.87 -2.10
N GLU A 196 -22.74 -16.91 -1.92
CA GLU A 196 -21.85 -17.59 -2.87
C GLU A 196 -21.74 -19.13 -2.69
N ARG A 197 -22.40 -19.73 -1.69
CA ARG A 197 -22.36 -21.20 -1.51
C ARG A 197 -23.70 -21.93 -1.58
N SER A 198 -24.83 -21.24 -1.73
CA SER A 198 -26.16 -21.87 -1.76
C SER A 198 -26.87 -21.87 -3.11
N SER A 199 -26.30 -21.25 -4.15
CA SER A 199 -26.95 -21.12 -5.48
C SER A 199 -26.69 -22.29 -6.44
N LEU A 200 -26.33 -23.48 -5.95
CA LEU A 200 -26.05 -24.66 -6.77
C LEU A 200 -27.13 -25.75 -6.67
N PHE A 201 -28.38 -25.45 -6.31
CA PHE A 201 -29.52 -26.38 -6.48
C PHE A 201 -30.86 -25.64 -6.41
N GLY A 202 -31.64 -25.66 -7.50
CA GLY A 202 -33.07 -25.30 -7.48
C GLY A 202 -33.49 -24.28 -8.53
N GLN A 203 -34.03 -24.77 -9.65
CA GLN A 203 -34.70 -24.02 -10.70
C GLN A 203 -35.95 -23.27 -10.21
N THR A 204 -36.35 -22.19 -10.87
CA THR A 204 -37.52 -22.13 -11.78
C THR A 204 -37.95 -20.66 -12.00
N GLU A 205 -38.05 -20.28 -13.27
CA GLU A 205 -38.57 -18.99 -13.76
C GLU A 205 -40.05 -18.80 -13.40
N VAL A 206 -40.45 -17.60 -12.93
CA VAL A 206 -41.75 -16.96 -13.25
C VAL A 206 -41.60 -15.43 -13.19
N ASP A 207 -41.78 -14.85 -14.37
CA ASP A 207 -42.37 -13.56 -14.78
C ASP A 207 -42.79 -12.47 -13.76
N GLY A 208 -42.34 -11.23 -14.06
CA GLY A 208 -43.14 -9.99 -14.08
C GLY A 208 -43.56 -9.29 -12.78
N ALA A 209 -42.92 -8.16 -12.45
CA ALA A 209 -43.59 -6.86 -12.18
C ALA A 209 -42.57 -5.75 -11.84
N ASP A 210 -42.70 -4.65 -12.57
CA ASP A 210 -41.99 -3.37 -12.46
C ASP A 210 -42.53 -2.57 -11.26
N VAL A 211 -41.69 -2.08 -10.34
CA VAL A 211 -42.03 -0.92 -9.48
C VAL A 211 -40.78 -0.10 -9.16
N ASP A 212 -40.97 1.16 -9.48
CA ASP A 212 -40.16 2.37 -9.43
C ASP A 212 -39.80 2.86 -8.00
N ASP A 213 -38.73 3.67 -7.98
CA ASP A 213 -38.28 4.62 -6.96
C ASP A 213 -37.96 4.16 -5.51
N THR A 214 -36.66 4.21 -5.18
CA THR A 214 -36.23 4.88 -3.94
C THR A 214 -34.83 5.48 -4.08
N GLU A 215 -34.76 6.77 -3.81
CA GLU A 215 -33.60 7.66 -3.84
C GLU A 215 -32.32 7.05 -3.25
N LYS A 216 -31.26 7.00 -4.06
CA LYS A 216 -29.90 6.76 -3.57
C LYS A 216 -29.48 7.92 -2.66
N PRO A 217 -29.08 7.67 -1.40
CA PRO A 217 -28.58 8.73 -0.55
C PRO A 217 -27.28 9.29 -1.14
N THR A 218 -27.16 10.60 -1.14
CA THR A 218 -25.97 11.35 -1.57
C THR A 218 -24.73 10.83 -0.87
N GLU A 219 -23.77 10.30 -1.64
CA GLU A 219 -22.55 9.72 -1.08
C GLU A 219 -21.75 10.77 -0.30
N SER A 220 -21.36 10.44 0.94
CA SER A 220 -20.56 11.34 1.78
C SER A 220 -19.22 11.65 1.11
N ARG A 221 -18.80 12.93 1.12
CA ARG A 221 -17.55 13.41 0.49
C ARG A 221 -16.29 12.63 0.93
N ILE A 222 -16.27 12.11 2.16
CA ILE A 222 -15.18 11.28 2.70
C ILE A 222 -15.08 9.94 1.94
N ARG A 223 -16.20 9.37 1.51
CA ARG A 223 -16.26 8.14 0.71
C ARG A 223 -15.70 8.34 -0.69
N ASN A 224 -15.86 9.54 -1.27
CA ASN A 224 -15.23 9.90 -2.54
C ASN A 224 -13.71 10.07 -2.40
N LEU A 225 -13.24 10.60 -1.27
CA LEU A 225 -11.81 10.83 -1.04
C LEU A 225 -11.03 9.53 -0.75
N PHE A 226 -11.63 8.60 -0.01
CA PHE A 226 -10.99 7.35 0.41
C PHE A 226 -11.61 6.08 -0.20
N GLY A 227 -12.50 6.20 -1.19
CA GLY A 227 -13.23 5.09 -1.79
C GLY A 227 -12.34 4.01 -2.39
N PHE A 228 -11.11 4.36 -2.79
CA PHE A 228 -10.09 3.41 -3.24
C PHE A 228 -9.65 2.42 -2.14
N LEU A 229 -9.68 2.82 -0.86
CA LEU A 229 -9.27 1.98 0.27
C LEU A 229 -10.40 1.07 0.78
N THR A 230 -11.65 1.45 0.58
CA THR A 230 -12.81 0.74 1.15
C THR A 230 -13.53 -0.16 0.13
N ARG A 231 -13.21 -0.08 -1.17
CA ARG A 231 -13.73 -0.99 -2.19
C ARG A 231 -12.94 -2.30 -2.17
N SER A 232 -13.28 -3.17 -1.22
CA SER A 232 -12.94 -4.60 -1.32
C SER A 232 -13.58 -5.17 -2.58
N GLY A 233 -12.84 -6.03 -3.29
CA GLY A 233 -13.01 -6.40 -4.69
C GLY A 233 -14.45 -6.63 -5.17
N ASN A 234 -14.81 -5.95 -6.26
CA ASN A 234 -15.69 -6.51 -7.27
C ASN A 234 -15.20 -6.09 -8.65
N GLY A 235 -14.83 -7.08 -9.45
CA GLY A 235 -14.23 -6.93 -10.76
C GLY A 235 -15.09 -6.10 -11.69
N ARG A 236 -14.58 -4.93 -12.06
CA ARG A 236 -14.88 -4.26 -13.32
C ARG A 236 -13.65 -3.42 -13.66
N SER A 237 -12.92 -3.88 -14.67
CA SER A 237 -11.81 -3.17 -15.30
C SER A 237 -12.23 -1.73 -15.63
N PRO A 238 -11.49 -0.70 -15.20
CA PRO A 238 -11.68 0.65 -15.72
C PRO A 238 -11.19 0.66 -17.17
N THR A 239 -12.13 0.80 -18.10
CA THR A 239 -11.87 1.14 -19.48
C THR A 239 -11.06 2.44 -19.56
N HIS A 240 -9.92 2.35 -20.23
CA HIS A 240 -9.16 3.42 -20.88
C HIS A 240 -9.49 4.87 -20.48
N ILE A 241 -8.68 5.42 -19.58
CA ILE A 241 -8.24 6.81 -19.69
C ILE A 241 -6.80 6.77 -20.20
N SER A 242 -6.63 6.91 -21.51
CA SER A 242 -5.35 7.21 -22.12
C SER A 242 -4.86 8.55 -21.57
N SER A 243 -3.95 8.51 -20.60
CA SER A 243 -3.13 9.65 -20.20
C SER A 243 -1.69 9.32 -20.55
N SER A 244 -1.27 9.85 -21.70
CA SER A 244 0.14 9.90 -22.11
C SER A 244 0.91 10.73 -21.09
N ALA A 245 1.55 10.07 -20.13
CA ALA A 245 2.56 10.70 -19.28
C ALA A 245 3.46 9.63 -18.66
N SER A 246 4.46 9.15 -19.41
CA SER A 246 5.82 8.85 -18.94
C SER A 246 6.59 8.05 -19.99
N SER A 247 6.77 8.64 -21.18
CA SER A 247 7.87 8.29 -22.08
C SER A 247 8.97 9.31 -21.83
N TRP A 248 9.81 9.06 -20.83
CA TRP A 248 11.10 9.75 -20.75
C TRP A 248 12.10 8.87 -21.48
N GLU A 249 12.22 9.11 -22.79
CA GLU A 249 13.41 8.70 -23.52
C GLU A 249 14.62 9.37 -22.87
N ILE A 250 15.60 8.56 -22.52
CA ILE A 250 16.93 9.01 -22.12
C ILE A 250 17.56 9.60 -23.38
N ILE A 251 17.61 10.93 -23.46
CA ILE A 251 18.41 11.65 -24.45
C ILE A 251 19.87 11.32 -24.11
N GLY A 252 20.50 10.50 -24.94
CA GLY A 252 21.93 10.28 -24.89
C GLY A 252 22.63 11.53 -25.39
N ASP A 253 23.51 12.10 -24.56
CA ASP A 253 24.43 13.16 -24.96
C ASP A 253 25.32 12.63 -26.09
N SER A 254 25.06 13.09 -27.31
CA SER A 254 26.03 13.07 -28.39
C SER A 254 26.53 14.49 -28.60
N GLU A 255 27.86 14.59 -28.51
CA GLU A 255 28.71 15.47 -29.32
C GLU A 255 29.31 16.73 -28.64
N ALA A 256 30.53 16.55 -28.12
CA ALA A 256 31.65 17.49 -28.29
C ALA A 256 32.95 16.65 -28.17
N GLY A 257 33.61 16.32 -29.29
CA GLY A 257 34.88 16.95 -29.70
C GLY A 257 36.07 16.37 -28.90
N GLU A 258 37.13 15.77 -29.45
CA GLU A 258 37.86 16.10 -30.68
C GLU A 258 38.68 14.89 -31.16
N LYS A 259 38.87 14.86 -32.48
CA LYS A 259 39.85 14.05 -33.18
C LYS A 259 41.28 14.53 -32.88
N THR A 260 42.13 13.64 -32.40
CA THR A 260 43.55 13.53 -32.77
C THR A 260 43.85 12.03 -32.73
N GLY A 261 44.47 11.35 -33.69
CA GLY A 261 45.47 11.72 -34.67
C GLY A 261 46.53 10.61 -34.59
N GLN A 262 46.57 9.75 -35.61
CA GLN A 262 47.63 8.80 -36.00
C GLN A 262 48.87 8.68 -35.09
N GLN A 263 49.20 7.47 -34.63
CA GLN A 263 50.27 6.63 -35.24
C GLN A 263 50.23 5.21 -34.67
#